data_AF-A0AAE8U146-F1
#
_entry.id   AF-A0AAE8U146-F1
#
_cell.length_a   1.000
_cell.length_b   1.000
_cell.length_c   1.000
_cell.angle_alpha   90.00
_cell.angle_beta   90.00
_cell.angle_gamma   90.00
#
_symmetry.space_group_name_H-M   'P 1'
#
loop_
_entity.id
_entity.type
_entity.pdbx_description
1 polymer ?
#
loop_
_entity_poly.entity_id
_entity_poly.type
_entity_poly.pdbx_seq_one_letter_code
_entity_poly.pdbx_strand_id
1 'polypeptide(L)'
;MLTLYYAPGTCALASLIALEESGLAFEVKKISLRDGEQRSPDYLKINPKGRVPALVTDYGVLTETPAILAYIAQSAPAAKLAPLDNAFEFARLQSFNSYICSTVHVNHAHRPRGSRWADEPAAIEAMKAKVPQNMADCFTLIEQTMFEGPWVMGEAYSLADPYLFVMTDWLPSDGVDPTRFEKASDHHARMLQRPAVQRALAYDRA
;
A
#
# COMPACT_ATOMS: atom_id res chain seq x y z
N MET A 1 -0.09 -15.97 -16.39
CA MET A 1 0.73 -14.73 -16.36
C MET A 1 0.06 -13.71 -15.46
N LEU A 2 0.82 -13.05 -14.58
CA LEU A 2 0.26 -12.07 -13.64
C LEU A 2 -0.06 -10.74 -14.34
N THR A 3 -1.22 -10.15 -14.07
CA THR A 3 -1.55 -8.79 -14.54
C THR A 3 -2.01 -7.93 -13.37
N LEU A 4 -1.26 -6.88 -13.04
CA LEU A 4 -1.61 -5.91 -12.00
C LEU A 4 -2.40 -4.76 -12.60
N TYR A 5 -3.66 -4.60 -12.17
CA TYR A 5 -4.41 -3.37 -12.41
C TYR A 5 -3.95 -2.28 -11.44
N TYR A 6 -3.45 -1.19 -12.02
CA TYR A 6 -2.69 -0.15 -11.33
C TYR A 6 -3.27 1.23 -11.62
N ALA A 7 -3.20 2.14 -10.66
CA ALA A 7 -3.39 3.56 -10.92
C ALA A 7 -2.32 4.38 -10.17
N PRO A 8 -1.71 5.39 -10.81
CA PRO A 8 -0.69 6.22 -10.17
C PRO A 8 -1.15 6.91 -8.89
N GLY A 9 -0.25 7.07 -7.93
CA GLY A 9 -0.55 7.73 -6.65
C GLY A 9 -1.54 6.96 -5.76
N THR A 10 -1.63 5.64 -5.89
CA THR A 10 -2.52 4.79 -5.08
C THR A 10 -1.77 3.70 -4.32
N CYS A 11 -2.45 3.04 -3.38
CA CYS A 11 -1.90 1.90 -2.64
C CYS A 11 -1.50 0.71 -3.53
N ALA A 12 -1.89 0.71 -4.81
CA ALA A 12 -1.44 -0.29 -5.78
C ALA A 12 0.09 -0.25 -5.97
N LEU A 13 0.76 0.87 -5.65
CA LEU A 13 2.21 1.00 -5.70
C LEU A 13 2.90 -0.01 -4.78
N ALA A 14 2.32 -0.33 -3.62
CA ALA A 14 2.86 -1.34 -2.72
C ALA A 14 2.91 -2.73 -3.40
N SER A 15 1.85 -3.10 -4.11
CA SER A 15 1.79 -4.37 -4.86
C SER A 15 2.70 -4.37 -6.08
N LEU A 16 2.86 -3.23 -6.76
CA LEU A 16 3.77 -3.10 -7.89
C LEU A 16 5.23 -3.25 -7.44
N ILE A 17 5.63 -2.59 -6.35
CA ILE A 17 6.96 -2.74 -5.76
C ILE A 17 7.19 -4.21 -5.37
N ALA A 18 6.21 -4.86 -4.74
CA ALA A 18 6.32 -6.27 -4.37
C ALA A 18 6.54 -7.19 -5.58
N LEU A 19 5.84 -6.96 -6.69
CA LEU A 19 6.05 -7.71 -7.94
C LEU A 19 7.45 -7.45 -8.51
N GLU A 20 7.92 -6.21 -8.52
CA GLU A 20 9.26 -5.83 -8.97
C GLU A 20 10.39 -6.47 -8.13
N GLU A 21 10.18 -6.62 -6.81
CA GLU A 21 11.10 -7.30 -5.89
C GLU A 21 11.05 -8.83 -6.03
N SER A 22 9.90 -9.39 -6.43
CA SER A 22 9.70 -10.83 -6.53
C SER A 22 10.44 -11.49 -7.69
N GLY A 23 10.75 -10.73 -8.74
CA GLY A 23 11.29 -11.26 -10.00
C GLY A 23 10.29 -12.10 -10.81
N LEU A 24 9.02 -12.16 -10.40
CA LEU A 24 7.96 -12.83 -11.17
C LEU A 24 7.72 -12.09 -12.48
N ALA A 25 7.32 -12.82 -13.53
CA ALA A 25 6.85 -12.21 -14.77
C ALA A 25 5.43 -11.67 -14.57
N PHE A 26 5.23 -10.38 -14.84
CA PHE A 26 3.94 -9.72 -14.75
C PHE A 26 3.80 -8.59 -15.78
N GLU A 27 2.55 -8.18 -16.02
CA GLU A 27 2.20 -7.00 -16.78
C GLU A 27 1.48 -5.97 -15.90
N VAL A 28 1.64 -4.69 -16.21
CA VAL A 28 0.90 -3.60 -15.57
C VAL A 28 -0.18 -3.10 -16.51
N LYS A 29 -1.44 -3.17 -16.07
CA LYS A 29 -2.57 -2.54 -16.75
C LYS A 29 -3.00 -1.29 -15.99
N LYS A 30 -2.59 -0.12 -16.49
CA LYS A 30 -2.98 1.16 -15.90
C LYS A 30 -4.46 1.43 -16.14
N ILE A 31 -5.11 2.03 -15.14
CA ILE A 31 -6.44 2.64 -15.26
C ILE A 31 -6.44 4.06 -14.71
N SER A 32 -7.27 4.93 -15.28
CA SER A 32 -7.44 6.31 -14.84
C SER A 32 -8.53 6.43 -13.78
N LEU A 33 -8.13 6.70 -12.52
CA LEU A 33 -9.11 7.02 -11.46
C LEU A 33 -9.77 8.39 -11.66
N ARG A 34 -9.07 9.31 -12.33
CA ARG A 34 -9.57 10.65 -12.66
C ARG A 34 -10.73 10.57 -13.64
N ASP A 35 -10.61 9.72 -14.65
CA ASP A 35 -11.63 9.55 -15.70
C ASP A 35 -12.70 8.52 -15.32
N GLY A 36 -12.63 7.98 -14.09
CA GLY A 36 -13.64 7.06 -13.57
C GLY A 36 -13.56 5.65 -14.14
N GLU A 37 -12.45 5.24 -14.75
CA GLU A 37 -12.31 3.91 -15.37
C GLU A 37 -12.51 2.76 -14.39
N GLN A 38 -12.23 2.98 -13.10
CA GLN A 38 -12.53 2.04 -12.01
C GLN A 38 -14.02 1.77 -11.81
N ARG A 39 -14.90 2.56 -12.45
CA ARG A 39 -16.34 2.39 -12.47
C ARG A 39 -16.87 1.91 -13.81
N SER A 40 -15.99 1.74 -14.81
CA SER A 40 -16.39 1.22 -16.11
C SER A 40 -16.95 -0.21 -15.98
N PRO A 41 -17.94 -0.60 -16.81
CA PRO A 41 -18.44 -1.98 -16.83
C PRO A 41 -17.34 -3.02 -17.02
N ASP A 42 -16.31 -2.70 -17.80
CA ASP A 42 -15.20 -3.62 -18.07
C ASP A 42 -14.29 -3.80 -16.85
N TYR A 43 -13.98 -2.74 -16.10
CA TYR A 43 -13.20 -2.90 -14.88
C TYR A 43 -14.01 -3.56 -13.75
N LEU A 44 -15.32 -3.29 -13.66
CA LEU A 44 -16.17 -3.90 -12.65
C LEU A 44 -16.34 -5.42 -12.84
N LYS A 45 -16.16 -5.94 -14.06
CA LYS A 45 -16.04 -7.40 -14.30
C LYS A 45 -14.77 -8.00 -13.66
N ILE A 46 -13.72 -7.19 -13.50
CA ILE A 46 -12.45 -7.60 -12.88
C ILE A 46 -12.52 -7.42 -11.37
N ASN A 47 -12.87 -6.21 -10.91
CA ASN A 47 -13.04 -5.91 -9.49
C ASN A 47 -14.37 -5.17 -9.27
N PRO A 48 -15.43 -5.84 -8.79
CA PRO A 48 -16.74 -5.22 -8.57
C PRO A 48 -16.71 -4.12 -7.49
N LYS A 49 -15.67 -4.07 -6.65
CA LYS A 49 -15.48 -2.99 -5.65
C LYS A 49 -15.06 -1.66 -6.31
N GLY A 50 -14.58 -1.70 -7.56
CA GLY A 50 -14.10 -0.54 -8.32
C GLY A 50 -12.90 0.13 -7.65
N ARG A 51 -11.90 -0.66 -7.26
CA ARG A 51 -10.67 -0.22 -6.57
C ARG A 51 -9.43 -0.89 -7.15
N VAL A 52 -8.30 -0.19 -7.12
CA VAL A 52 -6.98 -0.79 -7.30
C VAL A 52 -6.32 -1.01 -5.92
N PRO A 53 -5.38 -1.96 -5.79
CA PRO A 53 -4.96 -2.93 -6.81
C PRO A 53 -5.97 -4.07 -7.03
N ALA A 54 -5.90 -4.69 -8.21
CA ALA A 54 -6.43 -6.02 -8.49
C ALA A 54 -5.36 -6.81 -9.26
N LEU A 55 -5.05 -8.03 -8.81
CA LEU A 55 -4.06 -8.90 -9.44
C LEU A 55 -4.77 -10.07 -10.11
N VAL A 56 -4.72 -10.12 -11.43
CA VAL A 56 -5.16 -11.29 -12.20
C VAL A 56 -4.05 -12.33 -12.14
N THR A 57 -4.42 -13.56 -11.80
CA THR A 57 -3.55 -14.74 -11.72
C THR A 57 -4.11 -15.86 -12.58
N ASP A 58 -3.36 -16.93 -12.74
CA ASP A 58 -3.84 -18.14 -13.43
C ASP A 58 -4.98 -18.85 -12.69
N TYR A 59 -5.21 -18.51 -11.42
CA TYR A 59 -6.26 -19.10 -10.57
C TYR A 59 -7.46 -18.17 -10.37
N GLY A 60 -7.45 -16.96 -10.95
CA GLY A 60 -8.48 -15.96 -10.77
C GLY A 60 -7.94 -14.61 -10.28
N VAL A 61 -8.84 -13.73 -9.85
CA VAL A 61 -8.50 -12.35 -9.45
C VAL A 61 -8.38 -12.24 -7.93
N LEU A 62 -7.24 -11.74 -7.47
CA LEU A 62 -7.03 -11.33 -6.09
C LEU A 62 -7.22 -9.82 -5.94
N THR A 63 -7.82 -9.44 -4.82
CA THR A 63 -8.03 -8.05 -4.41
C THR A 63 -7.67 -7.93 -2.93
N GLU A 64 -7.53 -6.71 -2.43
CA GLU A 64 -6.94 -6.36 -1.13
C GLU A 64 -5.41 -6.43 -1.12
N THR A 65 -4.78 -5.29 -0.82
CA THR A 65 -3.32 -5.15 -0.82
C THR A 65 -2.62 -6.19 0.09
N PRO A 66 -3.02 -6.42 1.35
CA PRO A 66 -2.37 -7.43 2.20
C PRO A 66 -2.44 -8.86 1.63
N ALA A 67 -3.56 -9.22 0.97
CA ALA A 67 -3.72 -10.55 0.37
C ALA A 67 -2.84 -10.71 -0.88
N ILE A 68 -2.79 -9.67 -1.73
CA ILE A 68 -1.92 -9.63 -2.90
C ILE A 68 -0.45 -9.71 -2.49
N LEU A 69 -0.03 -8.97 -1.46
CA LEU A 69 1.33 -9.02 -0.92
C LEU A 69 1.67 -10.45 -0.44
N ALA A 70 0.85 -11.04 0.43
CA ALA A 70 1.06 -12.41 0.90
C ALA A 70 1.18 -13.42 -0.25
N TYR A 71 0.32 -13.31 -1.26
CA TYR A 71 0.36 -14.18 -2.44
C TYR A 71 1.67 -14.02 -3.24
N ILE A 72 2.17 -12.79 -3.41
CA ILE A 72 3.45 -12.53 -4.10
C ILE A 72 4.62 -13.17 -3.34
N ALA A 73 4.68 -13.01 -2.01
CA ALA A 73 5.73 -13.65 -1.21
C ALA A 73 5.69 -15.19 -1.35
N GLN A 74 4.50 -15.79 -1.24
CA GLN A 74 4.33 -17.24 -1.36
C GLN A 74 4.63 -17.76 -2.77
N SER A 75 4.38 -16.96 -3.81
CA SER A 75 4.67 -17.30 -5.20
C SER A 75 6.15 -17.15 -5.57
N ALA A 76 6.90 -16.36 -4.81
CA ALA A 76 8.33 -16.12 -5.01
C ALA A 76 9.14 -16.35 -3.72
N PRO A 77 9.13 -17.57 -3.14
CA PRO A 77 9.80 -17.84 -1.86
C PRO A 77 11.32 -17.60 -1.92
N ALA A 78 11.93 -17.77 -3.10
CA ALA A 78 13.36 -17.50 -3.31
C ALA A 78 13.74 -16.03 -3.11
N ALA A 79 12.80 -15.09 -3.29
CA ALA A 79 13.01 -13.66 -3.06
C ALA A 79 13.00 -13.29 -1.57
N LYS A 80 12.61 -14.22 -0.68
CA LYS A 80 12.63 -14.05 0.79
C LYS A 80 11.90 -12.79 1.28
N LEU A 81 10.77 -12.46 0.65
CA LEU A 81 10.00 -11.24 0.94
C LEU A 81 9.11 -11.35 2.20
N ALA A 82 9.04 -12.53 2.82
CA ALA A 82 8.35 -12.79 4.07
C ALA A 82 8.94 -14.02 4.76
N PRO A 83 8.82 -14.14 6.10
CA PRO A 83 9.26 -15.31 6.87
C PRO A 83 8.27 -16.49 6.73
N LEU A 84 8.21 -17.10 5.55
CA LEU A 84 7.20 -18.12 5.20
C LEU A 84 7.32 -19.43 5.99
N ASP A 85 8.47 -19.69 6.59
CA ASP A 85 8.78 -20.87 7.40
C ASP A 85 8.49 -20.67 8.90
N ASN A 86 8.11 -19.47 9.32
CA ASN A 86 7.77 -19.15 10.69
C ASN A 86 6.37 -18.53 10.78
N ALA A 87 5.40 -19.31 11.26
CA ALA A 87 4.00 -18.89 11.33
C ALA A 87 3.78 -17.63 12.19
N PHE A 88 4.52 -17.46 13.28
CA PHE A 88 4.37 -16.30 14.17
C PHE A 88 4.92 -15.03 13.51
N GLU A 89 6.13 -15.10 12.95
CA GLU A 89 6.72 -13.94 12.26
C GLU A 89 5.93 -13.56 11.02
N PHE A 90 5.39 -14.53 10.29
CA PHE A 90 4.48 -14.26 9.17
C PHE A 90 3.21 -13.57 9.65
N ALA A 91 2.61 -14.04 10.76
CA ALA A 91 1.43 -13.41 11.34
C ALA A 91 1.72 -11.98 11.84
N ARG A 92 2.92 -11.71 12.36
CA ARG A 92 3.37 -10.38 12.78
C ARG A 92 3.43 -9.40 11.60
N LEU A 93 4.02 -9.84 10.48
CA LEU A 93 4.01 -9.09 9.22
C LEU A 93 2.58 -8.82 8.73
N GLN A 94 1.72 -9.84 8.74
CA GLN A 94 0.32 -9.69 8.33
C GLN A 94 -0.46 -8.76 9.27
N SER A 95 -0.17 -8.77 10.56
CA SER A 95 -0.77 -7.85 11.55
C SER A 95 -0.41 -6.40 11.23
N PHE A 96 0.86 -6.13 10.92
CA PHE A 96 1.30 -4.80 10.49
C PHE A 96 0.57 -4.34 9.21
N ASN A 97 0.56 -5.19 8.17
CA ASN A 97 -0.13 -4.89 6.91
C ASN A 97 -1.64 -4.70 7.10
N SER A 98 -2.24 -5.44 8.03
CA SER A 98 -3.65 -5.30 8.38
C SER A 98 -3.90 -3.95 9.06
N TYR A 99 -3.06 -3.53 10.01
CA TYR A 99 -3.16 -2.21 10.64
C TYR A 99 -3.06 -1.06 9.62
N ILE A 100 -2.11 -1.15 8.67
CA ILE A 100 -2.03 -0.19 7.58
C ILE A 100 -3.33 -0.17 6.77
N CYS A 101 -3.83 -1.35 6.38
CA CYS A 101 -5.01 -1.47 5.53
C CYS A 101 -6.30 -1.02 6.20
N SER A 102 -6.53 -1.40 7.46
CA SER A 102 -7.80 -1.21 8.16
C SER A 102 -7.88 0.09 8.95
N THR A 103 -6.73 0.71 9.23
CA THR A 103 -6.66 1.89 10.11
C THR A 103 -5.97 3.04 9.41
N VAL A 104 -4.70 2.90 9.04
CA VAL A 104 -3.90 4.03 8.51
C VAL A 104 -4.44 4.50 7.15
N HIS A 105 -4.60 3.58 6.20
CA HIS A 105 -5.15 3.90 4.89
C HIS A 105 -6.63 4.31 4.97
N VAL A 106 -7.39 3.79 5.95
CA VAL A 106 -8.76 4.25 6.20
C VAL A 106 -8.76 5.72 6.66
N ASN A 107 -7.87 6.10 7.57
CA ASN A 107 -7.71 7.49 8.00
C ASN A 107 -7.38 8.40 6.82
N HIS A 108 -6.37 8.05 6.02
CA HIS A 108 -6.07 8.78 4.78
C HIS A 108 -7.31 8.92 3.90
N ALA A 109 -8.07 7.84 3.69
CA ALA A 109 -9.20 7.80 2.77
C ALA A 109 -10.36 8.74 3.15
N HIS A 110 -10.49 9.18 4.41
CA HIS A 110 -11.50 10.18 4.79
C HIS A 110 -11.29 11.54 4.13
N ARG A 111 -10.04 11.91 3.79
CA ARG A 111 -9.73 13.18 3.09
C ARG A 111 -10.17 13.17 1.62
N PRO A 112 -9.71 12.25 0.75
CA PRO A 112 -10.05 12.27 -0.67
C PRO A 112 -11.37 11.55 -0.97
N ARG A 113 -11.92 10.75 -0.05
CA ARG A 113 -13.06 9.85 -0.30
C ARG A 113 -14.11 9.87 0.81
N GLY A 114 -14.25 10.98 1.54
CA GLY A 114 -15.24 11.16 2.61
C GLY A 114 -16.68 10.81 2.20
N SER A 115 -17.02 10.99 0.92
CA SER A 115 -18.32 10.61 0.34
C SER A 115 -18.67 9.12 0.43
N ARG A 116 -17.72 8.25 0.80
CA ARG A 116 -18.00 6.84 1.10
C ARG A 116 -18.72 6.62 2.43
N TRP A 117 -18.70 7.61 3.31
CA TRP A 117 -19.25 7.52 4.66
C TRP A 117 -20.30 8.58 4.97
N ALA A 118 -20.34 9.68 4.22
CA ALA A 118 -21.33 10.74 4.40
C ALA A 118 -21.66 11.43 3.09
N ASP A 119 -22.92 11.82 2.89
CA ASP A 119 -23.35 12.62 1.74
C ASP A 119 -23.34 14.13 2.05
N GLU A 120 -23.43 14.51 3.32
CA GLU A 120 -23.49 15.91 3.74
C GLU A 120 -22.10 16.58 3.67
N PRO A 121 -21.97 17.74 2.98
CA PRO A 121 -20.68 18.43 2.85
C PRO A 121 -20.02 18.78 4.19
N ALA A 122 -20.80 19.17 5.20
CA ALA A 122 -20.29 19.51 6.52
C ALA A 122 -19.67 18.30 7.25
N ALA A 123 -20.29 17.12 7.13
CA ALA A 123 -19.78 15.88 7.69
C ALA A 123 -18.49 15.43 6.99
N ILE A 124 -18.42 15.56 5.66
CA ILE A 124 -17.22 15.26 4.87
C ILE A 124 -16.04 16.15 5.31
N GLU A 125 -16.25 17.46 5.42
CA GLU A 125 -15.18 18.38 5.85
C GLU A 125 -14.78 18.13 7.32
N ALA A 126 -15.72 17.76 8.20
CA ALA A 126 -15.40 17.38 9.58
C ALA A 126 -14.51 16.13 9.66
N MET A 127 -14.80 15.08 8.87
CA MET A 127 -13.96 13.88 8.79
C MET A 127 -12.59 14.20 8.21
N LYS A 128 -12.52 15.03 7.16
CA LYS A 128 -11.28 15.47 6.53
C LYS A 128 -10.39 16.27 7.50
N ALA A 129 -10.97 17.14 8.32
CA ALA A 129 -10.24 17.92 9.32
C ALA A 129 -9.57 17.05 10.41
N LYS A 130 -10.04 15.81 10.62
CA LYS A 130 -9.44 14.85 11.55
C LYS A 130 -8.24 14.10 10.99
N VAL A 131 -8.04 14.10 9.67
CA VAL A 131 -7.00 13.29 9.01
C VAL A 131 -5.57 13.63 9.48
N PRO A 132 -5.14 14.91 9.60
CA PRO A 132 -3.79 15.21 10.06
C PRO A 132 -3.49 14.62 11.45
N GLN A 133 -4.44 14.75 12.39
CA GLN A 133 -4.29 14.21 13.75
C GLN A 133 -4.27 12.68 13.72
N ASN A 134 -5.25 12.05 13.07
CA ASN A 134 -5.38 10.58 13.07
C ASN A 134 -4.18 9.91 12.36
N MET A 135 -3.67 10.50 11.28
CA MET A 135 -2.47 10.02 10.59
C MET A 135 -1.23 10.19 11.47
N ALA A 136 -1.06 11.34 12.13
CA ALA A 136 0.05 11.56 13.05
C ALA A 136 0.02 10.56 14.22
N ASP A 137 -1.14 10.31 14.82
CA ASP A 137 -1.28 9.32 15.91
C ASP A 137 -0.93 7.90 15.45
N CYS A 138 -1.37 7.51 14.25
CA CYS A 138 -1.01 6.22 13.67
C CYS A 138 0.49 6.08 13.46
N PHE A 139 1.13 7.10 12.91
CA PHE A 139 2.57 7.09 12.67
C PHE A 139 3.39 7.18 13.95
N THR A 140 2.91 7.88 14.99
CA THR A 140 3.52 7.82 16.33
C THR A 140 3.52 6.40 16.87
N LEU A 141 2.41 5.66 16.76
CA LEU A 141 2.34 4.26 17.20
C LEU A 141 3.29 3.37 16.40
N ILE A 142 3.32 3.52 15.07
CA ILE A 142 4.21 2.77 14.19
C ILE A 142 5.67 3.02 14.59
N GLU A 143 6.05 4.29 14.65
CA GLU A 143 7.39 4.76 15.01
C GLU A 143 7.82 4.22 16.38
N GLN A 144 6.93 4.19 17.38
CA GLN A 144 7.33 3.80 18.73
C GLN A 144 7.32 2.29 18.97
N THR A 145 6.41 1.54 18.34
CA THR A 145 6.10 0.17 18.79
C THR A 145 6.01 -0.88 17.70
N MET A 146 5.75 -0.49 16.44
CA MET A 146 5.50 -1.47 15.36
C MET A 146 6.63 -1.55 14.33
N PHE A 147 7.45 -0.51 14.25
CA PHE A 147 8.62 -0.45 13.38
C PHE A 147 9.87 -0.84 14.18
N GLU A 148 10.51 -1.95 13.84
CA GLU A 148 11.75 -2.39 14.50
C GLU A 148 12.98 -1.66 13.96
N GLY A 149 13.21 -1.76 12.65
CA GLY A 149 14.31 -1.11 11.94
C GLY A 149 15.54 -1.99 11.68
N PRO A 150 16.29 -1.71 10.61
CA PRO A 150 16.06 -0.63 9.62
C PRO A 150 14.89 -0.87 8.64
N TRP A 151 14.40 -2.10 8.50
CA TRP A 151 13.16 -2.42 7.80
C TRP A 151 12.03 -2.62 8.82
N VAL A 152 10.77 -2.65 8.37
CA VAL A 152 9.63 -2.67 9.30
C VAL A 152 9.71 -3.84 10.28
N MET A 153 10.07 -5.03 9.79
CA MET A 153 10.22 -6.27 10.60
C MET A 153 11.65 -6.53 11.10
N GLY A 154 12.51 -5.49 11.13
CA GLY A 154 13.87 -5.56 11.67
C GLY A 154 14.96 -5.51 10.60
N GLU A 155 15.94 -6.41 10.68
CA GLU A 155 17.13 -6.41 9.81
C GLU A 155 16.84 -6.78 8.35
N ALA A 156 15.76 -7.53 8.09
CA ALA A 156 15.42 -8.01 6.76
C ALA A 156 14.27 -7.23 6.13
N TYR A 157 14.44 -6.87 4.86
CA TYR A 157 13.38 -6.32 4.02
C TYR A 157 12.23 -7.34 3.88
N SER A 158 10.99 -6.84 3.87
CA SER A 158 9.78 -7.64 3.79
C SER A 158 8.65 -6.94 3.03
N LEU A 159 7.55 -7.64 2.79
CA LEU A 159 6.36 -7.04 2.18
C LEU A 159 5.58 -6.07 3.08
N ALA A 160 6.01 -5.84 4.33
CA ALA A 160 5.51 -4.70 5.11
C ALA A 160 6.07 -3.36 4.60
N ASP A 161 7.28 -3.39 4.03
CA ASP A 161 8.03 -2.19 3.64
C ASP A 161 7.37 -1.42 2.47
N PRO A 162 6.91 -2.05 1.37
CA PRO A 162 6.21 -1.33 0.30
C PRO A 162 4.95 -0.60 0.78
N TYR A 163 4.20 -1.21 1.70
CA TYR A 163 2.94 -0.61 2.13
C TYR A 163 3.18 0.58 3.06
N LEU A 164 4.12 0.46 4.01
CA LEU A 164 4.53 1.61 4.83
C LEU A 164 5.10 2.73 3.96
N PHE A 165 5.97 2.41 3.00
CA PHE A 165 6.56 3.38 2.08
C PHE A 165 5.50 4.28 1.42
N VAL A 166 4.43 3.67 0.87
CA VAL A 166 3.32 4.41 0.27
C VAL A 166 2.59 5.28 1.30
N MET A 167 2.35 4.79 2.52
CA MET A 167 1.69 5.61 3.54
C MET A 167 2.56 6.80 3.95
N THR A 168 3.88 6.62 4.07
CA THR A 168 4.82 7.69 4.42
C THR A 168 4.84 8.77 3.34
N ASP A 169 4.82 8.37 2.06
CA ASP A 169 4.76 9.29 0.91
C ASP A 169 3.50 10.18 0.93
N TRP A 170 2.39 9.69 1.52
CA TRP A 170 1.13 10.44 1.58
C TRP A 170 1.03 11.42 2.74
N LEU A 171 1.87 11.31 3.77
CA LEU A 171 1.83 12.15 4.98
C LEU A 171 1.77 13.66 4.67
N PRO A 172 2.60 14.22 3.76
CA PRO A 172 2.53 15.64 3.45
C PRO A 172 1.17 16.06 2.90
N SER A 173 0.54 15.24 2.05
CA SER A 173 -0.79 15.52 1.48
C SER A 173 -1.91 15.46 2.52
N ASP A 174 -1.66 14.78 3.63
CA ASP A 174 -2.54 14.65 4.79
C ASP A 174 -2.24 15.71 5.88
N GLY A 175 -1.34 16.66 5.60
CA GLY A 175 -1.00 17.75 6.51
C GLY A 175 -0.09 17.33 7.65
N VAL A 176 0.68 16.26 7.48
CA VAL A 176 1.63 15.74 8.48
C VAL A 176 3.05 15.86 7.93
N ASP A 177 3.94 16.50 8.70
CA ASP A 177 5.37 16.53 8.39
C ASP A 177 5.99 15.15 8.70
N PRO A 178 6.51 14.42 7.69
CA PRO A 178 7.09 13.10 7.91
C PRO A 178 8.36 13.13 8.77
N THR A 179 9.09 14.24 8.81
CA THR A 179 10.36 14.36 9.56
C THR A 179 10.19 14.22 11.07
N ARG A 180 8.94 14.29 11.57
CA ARG A 180 8.57 13.97 12.95
C ARG A 180 8.74 12.49 13.31
N PHE A 181 8.87 11.61 12.31
CA PHE A 181 9.01 10.16 12.45
C PHE A 181 10.33 9.74 11.80
N GLU A 182 11.39 9.66 12.60
CA GLU A 182 12.76 9.44 12.13
C GLU A 182 12.90 8.11 11.40
N LYS A 183 12.45 7.00 12.00
CA LYS A 183 12.53 5.66 11.39
C LYS A 183 11.72 5.58 10.12
N ALA A 184 10.49 6.11 10.10
CA ALA A 184 9.67 6.12 8.90
C ALA A 184 10.28 6.99 7.78
N SER A 185 10.87 8.14 8.11
CA SER A 185 11.55 9.01 7.13
C SER A 185 12.81 8.36 6.56
N ASP A 186 13.64 7.77 7.40
CA ASP A 186 14.85 7.05 6.99
C ASP A 186 14.51 5.81 6.17
N HIS A 187 13.46 5.10 6.55
CA HIS A 187 12.90 3.99 5.78
C HIS A 187 12.47 4.43 4.39
N HIS A 188 11.72 5.52 4.30
CA HIS A 188 11.27 6.06 3.03
C HIS A 188 12.45 6.46 2.14
N ALA A 189 13.46 7.14 2.69
CA ALA A 189 14.68 7.48 1.98
C ALA A 189 15.44 6.23 1.49
N ARG A 190 15.52 5.17 2.31
CA ARG A 190 16.14 3.89 1.95
C ARG A 190 15.36 3.16 0.87
N MET A 191 14.03 3.17 0.93
CA MET A 191 13.14 2.59 -0.08
C MET A 191 13.35 3.25 -1.45
N LEU A 192 13.51 4.57 -1.51
CA LEU A 192 13.79 5.29 -2.77
C LEU A 192 15.10 4.88 -3.46
N GLN A 193 16.06 4.32 -2.72
CA GLN A 193 17.32 3.82 -3.29
C GLN A 193 17.18 2.40 -3.88
N ARG A 194 16.07 1.70 -3.64
CA ARG A 194 15.89 0.33 -4.13
C ARG A 194 15.59 0.32 -5.64
N PRO A 195 16.28 -0.49 -6.46
CA PRO A 195 16.02 -0.55 -7.90
C PRO A 195 14.57 -0.92 -8.25
N ALA A 196 13.94 -1.83 -7.50
CA ALA A 196 12.55 -2.21 -7.71
C ALA A 196 11.58 -1.04 -7.46
N VAL A 197 11.83 -0.23 -6.43
CA VAL A 197 11.03 0.98 -6.14
C VAL A 197 11.20 2.01 -7.25
N GLN A 198 12.41 2.20 -7.76
CA GLN A 198 12.66 3.12 -8.88
C GLN A 198 11.94 2.68 -10.17
N ARG A 199 11.94 1.38 -10.48
CA ARG A 199 11.17 0.83 -11.61
C ARG A 199 9.66 1.00 -11.41
N ALA A 200 9.15 0.71 -10.22
CA ALA A 200 7.73 0.91 -9.89
C ALA A 200 7.32 2.38 -10.05
N LEU A 201 8.11 3.32 -9.52
CA LEU A 201 7.86 4.77 -9.64
C LEU A 201 8.00 5.31 -11.07
N ALA A 202 8.61 4.57 -11.99
CA ALA A 202 8.62 4.95 -13.41
C ALA A 202 7.22 4.81 -14.02
N TYR A 203 6.38 3.90 -13.52
CA TYR A 203 4.98 3.76 -13.96
C TYR A 203 4.10 4.94 -13.52
N ASP A 204 4.47 5.69 -12.49
CA ASP A 204 3.72 6.90 -12.09
C ASP A 204 3.98 8.10 -13.00
N ARG A 205 5.10 8.09 -13.71
CA ARG A 205 5.55 9.19 -14.56
C ARG A 205 5.23 9.01 -16.04
N ALA A 206 4.92 7.79 -16.46
CA ALA A 206 4.58 7.43 -17.83
C ALA A 206 3.07 7.44 -18.06
#